data_AF-A0A699VNJ8-F1
#
_entry.id   AF-A0A699VNJ8-F1
#
_cell.length_a   1.000
_cell.length_b   1.000
_cell.length_c   1.000
_cell.angle_alpha   90.00
_cell.angle_beta   90.00
_cell.angle_gamma   90.00
#
_symmetry.space_group_name_H-M   'P 1'
#
loop_
_entity.id
_entity.type
_entity.pdbx_description
1 polymer ?
#
loop_
_entity_poly.entity_id
_entity_poly.type
_entity_poly.pdbx_seq_one_letter_code
_entity_poly.pdbx_strand_id
1 'polypeptide(L)'
;MRIESNLMLQIKEAQKDEDVLWAIVQNVEDGKHIEFNVDDDGVAWFEDRLCVPSDQALREKVMTKAHSSPFTVHPGSTKMYKDLKQYFWWNGIKQDVATFVSKCMT
;
A
#
# COMPACT_ATOMS: atom_id res chain seq x y z
N MET A 1 5.13 13.49 9.23
CA MET A 1 5.50 12.06 9.14
C MET A 1 6.45 11.92 7.95
N ARG A 2 7.77 11.76 8.19
CA ARG A 2 8.72 11.44 7.10
C ARG A 2 8.59 9.94 6.83
N ILE A 3 7.75 9.55 5.87
CA ILE A 3 7.89 8.22 5.28
C ILE A 3 9.19 8.28 4.49
N GLU A 4 10.27 7.88 5.16
CA GLU A 4 11.62 7.90 4.62
C GLU A 4 11.66 7.19 3.28
N SER A 5 12.33 7.86 2.35
CA SER A 5 12.46 7.59 0.92
C SER A 5 12.71 6.12 0.57
N ASN A 6 13.27 5.31 1.47
CA ASN A 6 13.62 3.92 1.21
C ASN A 6 12.41 2.98 0.97
N LEU A 7 11.31 3.12 1.73
CA LEU A 7 10.15 2.22 1.54
C LEU A 7 9.41 2.55 0.24
N MET A 8 9.25 3.84 -0.06
CA MET A 8 8.65 4.26 -1.33
C MET A 8 9.51 3.82 -2.51
N LEU A 9 10.85 3.90 -2.41
CA LEU A 9 11.75 3.38 -3.43
C LEU A 9 11.60 1.88 -3.62
N GLN A 10 11.51 1.08 -2.55
CA GLN A 10 11.28 -0.37 -2.68
C GLN A 10 9.97 -0.69 -3.41
N ILE A 11 8.90 0.06 -3.12
CA ILE A 11 7.61 -0.11 -3.80
C ILE A 11 7.76 0.26 -5.29
N LYS A 12 8.39 1.39 -5.60
CA LYS A 12 8.63 1.82 -6.99
C LYS A 12 9.47 0.81 -7.78
N GLU A 13 10.53 0.28 -7.20
CA GLU A 13 11.36 -0.75 -7.85
C GLU A 13 10.60 -2.05 -8.04
N ALA A 14 9.79 -2.47 -7.07
CA ALA A 14 8.97 -3.67 -7.20
C ALA A 14 7.87 -3.54 -8.26
N GLN A 15 7.39 -2.32 -8.54
CA GLN A 15 6.45 -2.10 -9.63
C GLN A 15 7.08 -2.25 -11.03
N LYS A 16 8.40 -2.11 -11.15
CA LYS A 16 9.11 -2.28 -12.43
C LYS A 16 9.22 -3.75 -12.86
N ASP A 17 8.92 -4.68 -11.95
CA ASP A 17 8.82 -6.09 -12.28
C ASP A 17 7.54 -6.34 -13.10
N GLU A 18 7.68 -6.91 -14.31
CA GLU A 18 6.56 -7.09 -15.25
C GLU A 18 5.42 -7.93 -14.66
N ASP A 19 5.72 -8.93 -13.83
CA ASP A 19 4.72 -9.78 -13.19
C ASP A 19 3.89 -8.98 -12.18
N VAL A 20 4.53 -8.05 -11.49
CA VAL A 20 3.89 -7.16 -10.52
C VAL A 20 3.05 -6.10 -11.22
N LEU A 21 3.58 -5.52 -12.31
CA LEU A 21 2.86 -4.52 -13.09
C LEU A 21 1.58 -5.13 -13.68
N TRP A 22 1.67 -6.35 -14.24
CA TRP A 22 0.50 -7.05 -14.76
C TRP A 22 -0.52 -7.37 -13.65
N ALA A 23 -0.06 -7.74 -12.45
CA ALA A 23 -0.94 -7.91 -11.31
C ALA A 23 -1.64 -6.59 -10.90
N ILE A 24 -0.95 -5.45 -10.96
CA ILE A 24 -1.57 -4.13 -10.71
C ILE A 24 -2.61 -3.84 -11.79
N VAL A 25 -2.28 -4.03 -13.06
CA VAL A 25 -3.19 -3.82 -14.20
C VAL A 25 -4.42 -4.72 -14.12
N GLN A 26 -4.29 -6.00 -13.76
CA GLN A 26 -5.44 -6.90 -13.56
C GLN A 26 -6.36 -6.44 -12.43
N ASN A 27 -5.80 -5.90 -11.34
CA ASN A 27 -6.61 -5.31 -10.28
C ASN A 27 -7.33 -4.02 -10.73
N VAL A 28 -6.88 -3.38 -11.81
CA VAL A 28 -7.54 -2.19 -12.42
C VAL A 28 -8.74 -2.60 -13.28
N GLU A 29 -8.71 -3.80 -13.89
CA GLU A 29 -9.75 -4.28 -14.81
C GLU A 29 -11.07 -4.69 -14.11
N ASP A 30 -11.09 -4.82 -12.78
CA ASP A 30 -12.27 -5.16 -11.96
C ASP A 30 -13.33 -4.02 -11.84
N GLY A 31 -13.27 -3.01 -12.71
CA GLY A 31 -14.48 -2.30 -13.15
C GLY A 31 -14.81 -0.93 -12.53
N LYS A 32 -13.83 -0.11 -12.11
CA LYS A 32 -14.05 1.31 -11.77
C LYS A 32 -12.97 2.25 -12.31
N HIS A 33 -13.18 2.67 -13.56
CA HIS A 33 -12.68 3.82 -14.33
C HIS A 33 -11.76 4.92 -13.72
N ILE A 34 -10.82 5.39 -14.56
CA ILE A 34 -10.23 6.76 -14.68
C ILE A 34 -9.19 7.22 -13.64
N GLU A 35 -9.11 6.60 -12.46
CA GLU A 35 -8.29 7.14 -11.36
C GLU A 35 -6.83 6.63 -11.32
N PHE A 36 -6.46 5.66 -12.16
CA PHE A 36 -5.08 5.16 -12.24
C PHE A 36 -4.25 5.93 -13.26
N ASN A 37 -3.06 6.36 -12.83
CA ASN A 37 -2.09 7.03 -13.69
C ASN A 37 -0.72 6.38 -13.52
N VAL A 38 0.08 6.37 -14.58
CA VAL A 38 1.48 5.96 -14.55
C VAL A 38 2.32 7.22 -14.80
N ASP A 39 3.31 7.48 -13.94
CA ASP A 39 4.20 8.62 -14.10
C ASP A 39 5.33 8.34 -15.11
N ASP A 40 6.16 9.35 -15.40
CA ASP A 40 7.29 9.25 -16.33
C ASP A 40 8.35 8.20 -15.88
N ASP A 41 8.35 7.81 -14.61
CA ASP A 41 9.23 6.78 -14.04
C ASP A 41 8.63 5.35 -14.18
N GLY A 42 7.45 5.21 -14.79
CA GLY A 42 6.74 3.94 -14.92
C GLY A 42 6.05 3.49 -13.63
N VAL A 43 5.84 4.40 -12.68
CA VAL A 43 5.22 4.08 -11.38
C VAL A 43 3.71 4.29 -11.46
N ALA A 44 2.96 3.28 -11.03
CA ALA A 44 1.50 3.31 -10.94
C ALA A 44 1.02 4.02 -9.66
N TRP A 45 0.05 4.90 -9.86
CA TRP A 45 -0.63 5.70 -8.86
C TRP A 45 -2.15 5.56 -8.99
N PHE A 46 -2.86 5.67 -7.87
CA PHE A 46 -4.31 5.79 -7.84
C PHE A 46 -4.69 7.10 -7.17
N GLU A 47 -5.23 8.04 -7.95
CA GLU A 47 -5.28 9.46 -7.57
C GLU A 47 -3.86 9.93 -7.18
N ASP A 48 -3.65 10.37 -5.94
CA ASP A 48 -2.35 10.78 -5.39
C ASP A 48 -1.67 9.70 -4.52
N ARG A 49 -2.08 8.43 -4.67
CA ARG A 49 -1.67 7.34 -3.78
C ARG A 49 -0.83 6.32 -4.52
N LEU A 50 0.30 5.94 -3.92
CA LEU A 50 1.22 4.98 -4.51
C LEU A 50 0.61 3.58 -4.49
N CYS A 51 0.50 2.95 -5.66
CA CYS A 51 0.01 1.58 -5.76
C CYS A 51 1.01 0.61 -5.11
N VAL A 52 0.57 -0.24 -4.20
CA VAL A 52 1.42 -1.28 -3.62
C VAL A 52 1.18 -2.58 -4.40
N PRO A 53 2.24 -3.20 -4.94
CA PRO A 53 2.22 -4.53 -5.54
C PRO A 53 1.44 -5.58 -4.75
N SER A 54 1.06 -6.67 -5.42
CA SER A 54 0.52 -7.88 -4.76
C SER A 54 1.57 -8.69 -3.99
N ASP A 55 2.78 -8.17 -3.85
CA ASP A 55 3.81 -8.70 -2.96
C ASP A 55 3.39 -8.55 -1.49
N GLN A 56 3.07 -9.69 -0.87
CA GLN A 56 2.65 -9.78 0.52
C GLN A 56 3.73 -9.25 1.48
N ALA A 57 5.00 -9.48 1.22
CA ALA A 57 6.09 -9.01 2.08
C ALA A 57 6.21 -7.47 2.03
N LEU A 58 5.98 -6.86 0.87
CA LEU A 58 5.92 -5.39 0.75
C LEU A 58 4.69 -4.81 1.46
N ARG A 59 3.51 -5.41 1.28
CA ARG A 59 2.29 -4.98 1.98
C ARG A 59 2.46 -5.09 3.50
N GLU A 60 3.05 -6.16 4.00
CA GLU A 60 3.35 -6.34 5.42
C GLU A 60 4.38 -5.34 5.95
N LYS A 61 5.42 -5.00 5.18
CA LYS A 61 6.37 -3.93 5.54
C LYS A 61 5.68 -2.57 5.66
N VAL A 62 4.80 -2.23 4.73
CA VAL A 62 4.00 -1.00 4.75
C VAL A 62 3.12 -0.96 6.01
N MET A 63 2.40 -2.04 6.29
CA MET A 63 1.55 -2.19 7.47
C MET A 63 2.35 -2.12 8.78
N THR A 64 3.48 -2.83 8.86
CA THR A 64 4.39 -2.82 10.02
C THR A 64 4.91 -1.42 10.30
N LYS A 65 5.32 -0.68 9.27
CA LYS A 65 5.83 0.69 9.45
C LYS A 65 4.74 1.66 9.92
N ALA A 66 3.51 1.51 9.43
CA ALA A 66 2.37 2.29 9.92
C ALA A 66 2.00 1.94 11.37
N HIS A 67 2.12 0.67 11.76
CA HIS A 67 1.86 0.20 13.12
C HIS A 67 2.94 0.64 14.13
N SER A 68 4.21 0.67 13.72
CA SER A 68 5.37 1.00 14.57
C SER A 68 5.65 2.50 14.70
N SER A 69 4.77 3.39 14.21
CA SER A 69 4.95 4.83 14.37
C SER A 69 4.96 5.19 15.88
N PRO A 70 5.90 6.01 16.37
CA PRO A 70 6.08 6.27 17.81
C PRO A 70 4.90 7.03 18.46
N PHE A 71 3.94 7.49 17.67
CA PHE A 71 2.73 8.18 18.14
C PHE A 71 1.53 7.26 18.32
N THR A 72 1.73 5.95 18.26
CA THR A 72 0.63 4.98 18.20
C THR A 72 0.62 4.08 19.42
N VAL A 73 -0.09 4.52 20.46
CA VAL A 73 -0.59 3.62 21.52
C VAL A 73 -1.69 2.78 20.87
N HIS A 74 -1.36 1.56 20.45
CA HIS A 74 -2.21 0.60 19.72
C HIS A 74 -3.18 1.25 18.70
N PRO A 75 -2.74 1.50 17.45
CA PRO A 75 -3.68 1.91 16.42
C PRO A 75 -4.71 0.79 16.21
N GLY A 76 -5.96 1.04 16.57
CA GLY A 76 -7.06 0.22 16.08
C GLY A 76 -7.07 0.21 14.55
N SER A 77 -7.63 -0.85 13.95
CA SER A 77 -7.71 -1.05 12.49
C SER A 77 -8.21 0.16 11.71
N THR A 78 -9.11 0.94 12.29
CA THR A 78 -9.63 2.18 11.69
C THR A 78 -8.56 3.27 11.55
N LYS A 79 -7.71 3.47 12.56
CA LYS A 79 -6.65 4.49 12.51
C LYS A 79 -5.57 4.08 11.51
N MET A 80 -5.12 2.83 11.57
CA MET A 80 -4.12 2.30 10.66
C MET A 80 -4.59 2.37 9.20
N TYR A 81 -5.84 1.99 8.92
CA TYR A 81 -6.40 2.11 7.58
C TYR A 81 -6.44 3.57 7.09
N LYS A 82 -6.86 4.52 7.95
CA LYS A 82 -6.89 5.95 7.60
C LYS A 82 -5.50 6.49 7.28
N ASP A 83 -4.50 6.13 8.08
CA ASP A 83 -3.12 6.58 7.90
C ASP A 83 -2.51 6.00 6.61
N LEU A 84 -2.78 4.73 6.31
CA LEU A 84 -2.30 4.07 5.09
C LEU A 84 -3.00 4.58 3.83
N LYS A 85 -4.33 4.74 3.86
CA LYS A 85 -5.13 5.19 2.72
C LYS A 85 -4.71 6.59 2.24
N GLN A 86 -4.05 7.41 3.05
CA GLN A 86 -3.57 8.73 2.63
C GLN A 86 -2.43 8.65 1.60
N TYR A 87 -1.63 7.59 1.63
CA TYR A 87 -0.38 7.52 0.84
C TYR A 87 -0.33 6.31 -0.08
N PHE A 88 -1.04 5.24 0.25
CA PHE A 88 -0.94 3.95 -0.42
C PHE A 88 -2.31 3.45 -0.88
N TRP A 89 -2.28 2.67 -1.96
CA TRP A 89 -3.45 1.99 -2.50
C TRP A 89 -3.10 0.55 -2.90
N TRP A 90 -3.96 -0.40 -2.59
CA TRP A 90 -4.00 -1.72 -3.22
C TRP A 90 -5.38 -2.33 -3.02
N ASN A 91 -5.74 -3.28 -3.89
CA ASN A 91 -7.00 -4.01 -3.75
C ASN A 91 -7.00 -4.80 -2.43
N GLY A 92 -8.05 -4.64 -1.62
CA GLY A 92 -8.17 -5.34 -0.34
C GLY A 92 -7.46 -4.69 0.86
N ILE A 93 -6.88 -3.48 0.75
CA ILE A 93 -6.17 -2.79 1.86
C ILE A 93 -6.93 -2.80 3.20
N LYS A 94 -8.26 -2.67 3.19
CA LYS A 94 -9.07 -2.69 4.41
C LYS A 94 -9.09 -4.08 5.08
N GLN A 95 -9.13 -5.14 4.28
CA GLN A 95 -9.13 -6.53 4.74
C GLN A 95 -7.74 -6.92 5.26
N ASP A 96 -6.68 -6.50 4.56
CA ASP A 96 -5.31 -6.74 4.98
C ASP A 96 -5.00 -6.06 6.32
N VAL A 97 -5.42 -4.79 6.49
CA VAL A 97 -5.26 -4.06 7.77
C VAL A 97 -6.02 -4.75 8.90
N ALA A 98 -7.26 -5.19 8.66
CA ALA A 98 -8.03 -5.91 9.69
C ALA A 98 -7.33 -7.21 10.10
N THR A 99 -6.82 -7.96 9.12
CA THR A 99 -6.07 -9.20 9.35
C THR A 99 -4.76 -8.93 10.10
N PHE A 100 -4.00 -7.92 9.70
CA PHE A 100 -2.74 -7.54 10.34
C PHE A 100 -2.94 -7.15 11.80
N VAL A 101 -3.89 -6.24 12.08
CA VAL A 101 -4.17 -5.77 13.45
C VAL A 101 -4.67 -6.91 14.34
N SER A 102 -5.48 -7.84 13.81
CA SER A 102 -5.93 -9.01 14.58
C SER A 102 -4.77 -9.90 15.05
N LYS A 103 -3.68 -10.00 14.26
CA LYS A 103 -2.47 -10.76 14.62
C LYS A 103 -1.59 -10.04 15.64
N CYS A 104 -1.66 -8.71 15.73
CA CYS A 104 -0.87 -7.90 16.66
C CYS A 104 -1.50 -7.74 18.06
N MET A 105 -2.76 -8.16 18.25
CA MET A 105 -3.48 -8.08 19.54
C MET A 105 -3.45 -9.39 20.34
N THR A 106 -2.65 -10.38 19.90
CA THR A 106 -2.26 -11.59 20.64
C THR A 106 -0.88 -11.41 21.24
#